data_AF-A0A6J1QDP7-F1
#
_entry.id   AF-A0A6J1QDP7-F1
#
_cell.length_a   1.000
_cell.length_b   1.000
_cell.length_c   1.000
_cell.angle_alpha   90.00
_cell.angle_beta   90.00
_cell.angle_gamma   90.00
#
_symmetry.space_group_name_H-M   'P 1'
#
loop_
_entity.id
_entity.type
_entity.pdbx_description
1 polymer ?
#
loop_
_entity_poly.entity_id
_entity_poly.type
_entity_poly.pdbx_seq_one_letter_code
_entity_poly.pdbx_strand_id
1 'polypeptide(L)'
;MGIIDNLNKFDANFFGLSFEEAHTLGLETRMLLEHSYEAIIDAGINPKQLRGKNTAVIIAASFSETQAKFLFEDFEMGGLNLIGCHKSTIANMISYHLDLKGPSYAIDTACSSSFYAMALGYHYIISGKCEDAIIGAAQLCLNATVNLQFARLGIFIETNFKNFVI
;
A
#
# COMPACT_ATOMS: atom_id res chain seq x y z
N MET A 1 -17.50 10.59 -0.92
CA MET A 1 -16.26 9.81 -0.70
C MET A 1 -16.54 8.76 0.36
N GLY A 2 -15.86 7.61 0.28
CA GLY A 2 -15.86 6.65 1.39
C GLY A 2 -15.01 7.16 2.54
N ILE A 3 -15.35 6.76 3.77
CA ILE A 3 -14.58 7.06 4.97
C ILE A 3 -14.04 5.73 5.50
N ILE A 4 -12.77 5.71 5.89
CA ILE A 4 -12.14 4.57 6.55
C ILE A 4 -12.13 4.88 8.04
N ASP A 5 -12.78 4.02 8.82
CA ASP A 5 -12.77 4.13 10.28
C ASP A 5 -11.42 3.69 10.84
N ASN A 6 -11.03 4.25 12.00
CA ASN A 6 -9.86 3.81 12.76
C ASN A 6 -8.52 3.84 12.01
N LEU A 7 -8.35 4.77 11.07
CA LEU A 7 -7.16 4.90 10.21
C LEU A 7 -5.80 5.00 10.94
N ASN A 8 -5.80 5.32 12.23
CA ASN A 8 -4.60 5.42 13.07
C ASN A 8 -4.26 4.13 13.84
N LYS A 9 -5.09 3.09 13.77
CA LYS A 9 -4.82 1.82 14.45
C LYS A 9 -3.80 1.00 13.66
N PHE A 10 -2.88 0.37 14.37
CA PHE A 10 -1.87 -0.53 13.83
C PHE A 10 -1.28 -1.40 14.95
N ASP A 11 -1.20 -2.71 14.76
CA ASP A 11 -0.57 -3.64 15.71
C ASP A 11 0.95 -3.70 15.53
N ALA A 12 1.65 -2.66 15.99
CA ALA A 12 3.11 -2.57 15.90
C ALA A 12 3.84 -3.75 16.57
N ASN A 13 3.31 -4.25 17.69
CA ASN A 13 3.91 -5.35 18.44
C ASN A 13 3.89 -6.64 17.64
N PHE A 14 2.79 -6.92 16.93
CA PHE A 14 2.67 -8.08 16.06
C PHE A 14 3.74 -8.08 14.95
N PHE A 15 4.03 -6.91 14.37
CA PHE A 15 5.08 -6.75 13.35
C PHE A 15 6.49 -6.59 13.93
N GLY A 16 6.65 -6.59 15.26
CA GLY A 16 7.95 -6.44 15.91
C GLY A 16 8.56 -5.06 15.77
N LEU A 17 7.73 -4.02 15.57
CA LEU A 17 8.15 -2.64 15.43
C LEU A 17 8.07 -1.92 16.77
N SER A 18 9.07 -1.11 17.08
CA SER A 18 9.01 -0.19 18.22
C SER A 18 7.99 0.92 17.98
N PHE A 19 7.59 1.61 19.05
CA PHE A 19 6.68 2.75 18.96
C PHE A 19 7.19 3.84 18.00
N GLU A 20 8.49 4.13 18.05
CA GLU A 20 9.13 5.14 17.21
C GLU A 20 9.10 4.72 15.74
N GLU A 21 9.54 3.50 15.42
CA GLU A 21 9.53 2.97 14.05
C GLU A 21 8.11 2.94 13.47
N ALA A 22 7.13 2.47 14.24
CA ALA A 22 5.75 2.43 13.81
C ALA A 22 5.20 3.83 13.50
N HIS A 23 5.60 4.87 14.26
CA HIS A 23 5.18 6.25 13.99
C HIS A 23 5.76 6.82 12.70
N THR A 24 6.92 6.35 12.26
CA THR A 24 7.52 6.76 10.98
C THR A 24 6.85 6.13 9.76
N LEU A 25 6.09 5.04 9.94
CA LEU A 25 5.40 4.39 8.83
C LEU A 25 4.20 5.20 8.37
N GLY A 26 4.10 5.40 7.04
CA GLY A 26 2.90 5.93 6.40
C GLY A 26 1.66 5.07 6.74
N LEU A 27 0.50 5.73 6.81
CA LEU A 27 -0.77 5.09 7.18
C LEU A 27 -1.15 3.99 6.17
N GLU A 28 -0.87 4.24 4.88
CA GLU A 28 -1.02 3.28 3.80
C GLU A 28 -0.19 2.01 4.06
N THR A 29 1.07 2.16 4.46
CA THR A 29 1.99 1.04 4.75
C THR A 29 1.49 0.21 5.93
N ARG A 30 1.01 0.86 7.00
CA ARG A 30 0.46 0.17 8.18
C ARG A 30 -0.73 -0.71 7.83
N MET A 31 -1.70 -0.14 7.12
CA MET A 31 -2.89 -0.88 6.66
C MET A 31 -2.51 -2.01 5.70
N LEU A 32 -1.60 -1.75 4.77
CA LEU A 32 -1.16 -2.77 3.81
C LEU A 32 -0.43 -3.94 4.49
N LEU A 33 0.33 -3.71 5.57
CA LEU A 33 0.95 -4.79 6.33
C LEU A 33 -0.09 -5.72 6.94
N GLU A 34 -1.11 -5.16 7.62
CA GLU A 34 -2.20 -5.93 8.22
C GLU A 34 -3.02 -6.67 7.16
N HIS A 35 -3.50 -5.95 6.14
CA HIS A 35 -4.32 -6.54 5.07
C HIS A 35 -3.56 -7.58 4.25
N SER A 36 -2.24 -7.44 4.06
CA SER A 36 -1.45 -8.48 3.38
C SER A 36 -1.41 -9.75 4.21
N TYR A 37 -1.27 -9.62 5.54
CA TYR A 37 -1.29 -10.76 6.44
C TYR A 37 -2.66 -11.44 6.47
N GLU A 38 -3.73 -10.65 6.57
CA GLU A 38 -5.11 -11.13 6.52
C GLU A 38 -5.42 -11.85 5.20
N ALA A 39 -5.01 -11.28 4.05
CA ALA A 39 -5.22 -11.89 2.74
C ALA A 39 -4.50 -13.24 2.58
N ILE A 40 -3.31 -13.40 3.16
CA ILE A 40 -2.59 -14.68 3.15
C ILE A 40 -3.35 -15.73 3.96
N ILE A 41 -3.87 -15.35 5.14
CA ILE A 41 -4.66 -16.25 5.99
C ILE A 41 -6.00 -16.59 5.34
N ASP A 42 -6.67 -15.63 4.71
CA ASP A 42 -7.92 -15.81 3.98
C ASP A 42 -7.74 -16.81 2.82
N ALA A 43 -6.58 -16.78 2.16
CA ALA A 43 -6.20 -17.77 1.15
C ALA A 43 -5.90 -19.17 1.73
N GLY A 44 -6.00 -19.37 3.05
CA GLY A 44 -5.70 -20.64 3.74
C GLY A 44 -4.21 -20.95 3.83
N ILE A 45 -3.34 -19.97 3.59
CA ILE A 45 -1.88 -20.14 3.60
C ILE A 45 -1.36 -19.70 4.97
N ASN A 46 -0.44 -20.48 5.55
CA ASN A 46 0.28 -20.02 6.74
C ASN A 46 1.38 -19.04 6.28
N PRO A 47 1.40 -17.77 6.74
CA PRO A 47 2.40 -16.79 6.31
C PRO A 47 3.86 -17.24 6.51
N LYS A 48 4.12 -18.12 7.48
CA LYS A 48 5.47 -18.70 7.68
C LYS A 48 5.94 -19.56 6.50
N GLN A 49 5.02 -20.11 5.70
CA GLN A 49 5.35 -20.90 4.51
C GLN A 49 5.88 -20.05 3.35
N LEU A 50 5.62 -18.74 3.36
CA LEU A 50 6.10 -17.81 2.32
C LEU A 50 7.52 -17.30 2.60
N ARG A 51 8.03 -17.48 3.82
CA ARG A 51 9.36 -17.00 4.20
C ARG A 51 10.44 -17.62 3.32
N GLY A 52 11.30 -16.78 2.77
CA GLY A 52 12.38 -17.17 1.87
C GLY A 52 11.94 -17.47 0.43
N LYS A 53 10.63 -17.48 0.14
CA LYS A 53 10.14 -17.80 -1.20
C LYS A 53 10.32 -16.66 -2.18
N ASN A 54 10.36 -17.03 -3.46
CA ASN A 54 10.30 -16.10 -4.57
C ASN A 54 8.85 -15.64 -4.83
N THR A 55 8.29 -14.94 -3.85
CA THR A 55 6.96 -14.33 -3.89
C THR A 55 7.11 -12.86 -4.30
N ALA A 56 6.39 -12.44 -5.34
CA ALA A 56 6.36 -11.04 -5.75
C ALA A 56 5.49 -10.20 -4.80
N VAL A 57 5.85 -8.94 -4.59
CA VAL A 57 5.01 -7.95 -3.90
C VAL A 57 4.87 -6.73 -4.80
N ILE A 58 3.65 -6.52 -5.31
CA ILE A 58 3.35 -5.44 -6.25
C ILE A 58 2.22 -4.61 -5.67
N ILE A 59 2.55 -3.40 -5.24
CA ILE A 59 1.58 -2.50 -4.61
C ILE A 59 1.28 -1.34 -5.55
N ALA A 60 0.00 -1.18 -5.87
CA ALA A 60 -0.52 -0.03 -6.58
C ALA A 60 -0.70 1.14 -5.59
N ALA A 61 0.02 2.22 -5.83
CA ALA A 61 -0.18 3.47 -5.10
C ALA A 61 0.11 4.64 -6.03
N SER A 62 -0.68 5.69 -5.93
CA SER A 62 -0.46 6.91 -6.70
C SER A 62 0.23 7.96 -5.83
N PHE A 63 -0.35 9.16 -5.72
CA PHE A 63 0.12 10.19 -4.82
C PHE A 63 -0.02 9.72 -3.37
N SER A 64 1.03 9.88 -2.55
CA SER A 64 1.00 9.58 -1.12
C SER A 64 1.05 10.88 -0.32
N GLU A 65 -0.05 11.18 0.34
CA GLU A 65 -0.20 12.39 1.15
C GLU A 65 0.56 12.29 2.48
N THR A 66 0.72 11.08 3.01
CA THR A 66 1.54 10.84 4.20
C THR A 66 3.02 11.12 3.93
N GLN A 67 3.53 10.70 2.76
CA GLN A 67 4.89 11.03 2.33
C GLN A 67 5.12 12.54 2.26
N ALA A 68 4.17 13.28 1.69
CA ALA A 68 4.29 14.73 1.57
C ALA A 68 4.42 15.41 2.94
N LYS A 69 3.60 15.00 3.90
CA LYS A 69 3.66 15.51 5.28
C LYS A 69 5.00 15.18 5.96
N PHE A 70 5.40 13.91 5.94
CA PHE A 70 6.59 13.45 6.66
C PHE A 70 7.91 13.99 6.11
N LEU A 71 7.99 14.28 4.80
CA LEU A 71 9.23 14.74 4.18
C LEU A 71 9.34 16.26 4.05
N PHE A 72 8.22 16.97 3.95
CA PHE A 72 8.24 18.40 3.58
C PHE A 72 7.62 19.32 4.64
N GLU A 73 6.91 18.78 5.62
CA GLU A 73 6.22 19.59 6.65
C GLU A 73 6.79 19.31 8.06
N ASP A 74 7.05 18.05 8.41
CA ASP A 74 7.57 17.66 9.72
C ASP A 74 9.11 17.52 9.74
N PHE A 75 9.82 18.66 9.86
CA PHE A 75 11.29 18.71 9.94
C PHE A 75 11.88 18.27 11.29
N GLU A 76 11.04 18.08 12.32
CA GLU A 76 11.44 17.72 13.69
C GLU A 76 11.82 16.23 13.84
N MET A 77 11.63 15.40 12.81
CA MET A 77 11.79 13.95 12.89
C MET A 77 12.97 13.44 12.03
N GLY A 78 13.71 12.45 12.54
CA GLY A 78 14.96 11.95 11.96
C GLY A 78 14.83 11.19 10.63
N GLY A 79 15.96 10.69 10.11
CA GLY A 79 16.06 10.04 8.79
C GLY A 79 15.23 8.77 8.59
N LEU A 80 14.69 8.18 9.66
CA LEU A 80 13.80 7.02 9.60
C LEU A 80 12.48 7.32 8.86
N ASN A 81 12.02 8.58 8.85
CA ASN A 81 10.84 8.98 8.07
C ASN A 81 11.02 8.72 6.58
N LEU A 82 12.21 8.97 6.04
CA LEU A 82 12.50 8.67 4.63
C LEU A 82 12.30 7.19 4.32
N ILE A 83 12.65 6.31 5.27
CA ILE A 83 12.41 4.89 5.14
C ILE A 83 10.92 4.58 5.30
N GLY A 84 10.24 5.15 6.29
CA GLY A 84 8.86 4.76 6.63
C GLY A 84 7.76 5.28 5.70
N CYS A 85 8.00 6.39 4.97
CA CYS A 85 6.99 7.01 4.11
C CYS A 85 7.32 7.02 2.61
N HIS A 86 8.49 6.51 2.20
CA HIS A 86 8.82 6.48 0.77
C HIS A 86 7.89 5.55 -0.01
N LYS A 87 7.53 5.92 -1.24
CA LYS A 87 6.61 5.12 -2.07
C LYS A 87 7.05 3.67 -2.28
N SER A 88 8.35 3.38 -2.33
CA SER A 88 8.83 1.98 -2.42
C SER A 88 8.58 1.17 -1.14
N THR A 89 8.50 1.84 0.01
CA THR A 89 8.36 1.23 1.33
C THR A 89 7.07 0.45 1.47
N ILE A 90 5.99 0.89 0.81
CA ILE A 90 4.69 0.21 0.87
C ILE A 90 4.79 -1.25 0.42
N ALA A 91 5.64 -1.57 -0.56
CA ALA A 91 5.90 -2.94 -1.00
C ALA A 91 7.03 -3.59 -0.20
N ASN A 92 8.11 -2.84 0.03
CA ASN A 92 9.32 -3.37 0.66
C ASN A 92 9.11 -3.77 2.12
N MET A 93 8.25 -3.08 2.87
CA MET A 93 7.94 -3.46 4.25
C MET A 93 7.19 -4.79 4.32
N ILE A 94 6.27 -5.04 3.40
CA ILE A 94 5.58 -6.34 3.31
C ILE A 94 6.60 -7.43 3.02
N SER A 95 7.46 -7.22 2.00
CA SER A 95 8.54 -8.15 1.66
C SER A 95 9.48 -8.39 2.84
N TYR A 96 9.84 -7.34 3.58
CA TYR A 96 10.71 -7.42 4.73
C TYR A 96 10.10 -8.23 5.88
N HIS A 97 8.87 -7.90 6.30
CA HIS A 97 8.21 -8.56 7.43
C HIS A 97 7.84 -10.02 7.13
N LEU A 98 7.46 -10.32 5.88
CA LEU A 98 7.12 -11.68 5.44
C LEU A 98 8.34 -12.47 4.93
N ASP A 99 9.53 -11.85 4.90
CA ASP A 99 10.79 -12.46 4.44
C ASP A 99 10.73 -12.97 2.98
N LEU A 100 10.07 -12.21 2.11
CA LEU A 100 9.87 -12.55 0.70
C LEU A 100 11.08 -12.13 -0.13
N LYS A 101 11.49 -12.97 -1.09
CA LYS A 101 12.71 -12.79 -1.90
C LYS A 101 12.45 -12.48 -3.36
N GLY A 102 11.17 -12.40 -3.76
CA GLY A 102 10.80 -12.04 -5.11
C GLY A 102 10.84 -10.53 -5.38
N PRO A 103 10.42 -10.11 -6.58
CA PRO A 103 10.36 -8.70 -6.95
C PRO A 103 9.44 -7.91 -6.02
N SER A 104 9.89 -6.76 -5.53
CA SER A 104 9.16 -5.89 -4.60
C SER A 104 9.19 -4.45 -5.07
N TYR A 105 8.05 -3.91 -5.50
CA TYR A 105 7.99 -2.52 -5.94
C TYR A 105 6.56 -1.95 -5.94
N ALA A 106 6.49 -0.63 -5.86
CA ALA A 106 5.28 0.13 -6.07
C ALA A 106 5.12 0.49 -7.56
N ILE A 107 3.87 0.50 -8.05
CA ILE A 107 3.55 0.94 -9.41
C ILE A 107 2.46 2.00 -9.42
N ASP A 108 2.50 2.83 -10.46
CA ASP A 108 1.54 3.91 -10.67
C ASP A 108 1.23 4.06 -12.16
N THR A 109 0.04 3.61 -12.54
CA THR A 109 -0.58 3.86 -13.84
C THR A 109 -1.89 4.64 -13.65
N ALA A 110 -1.94 5.49 -12.61
CA ALA A 110 -3.15 6.21 -12.17
C ALA A 110 -4.31 5.25 -11.83
N CYS A 111 -5.52 5.50 -12.36
CA CYS A 111 -6.73 4.75 -11.99
C CYS A 111 -6.67 3.25 -12.33
N SER A 112 -5.79 2.84 -13.26
CA SER A 112 -5.60 1.42 -13.64
C SER A 112 -4.55 0.69 -12.81
N SER A 113 -3.92 1.34 -11.82
CA SER A 113 -2.75 0.80 -11.12
C SER A 113 -3.00 -0.57 -10.49
N SER A 114 -4.13 -0.76 -9.81
CA SER A 114 -4.46 -2.03 -9.14
C SER A 114 -4.66 -3.18 -10.13
N PHE A 115 -5.38 -2.93 -11.23
CA PHE A 115 -5.58 -3.92 -12.28
C PHE A 115 -4.28 -4.26 -13.00
N TYR A 116 -3.44 -3.26 -13.27
CA TYR A 116 -2.14 -3.49 -13.88
C TYR A 116 -1.20 -4.27 -12.94
N ALA A 117 -1.23 -4.00 -11.63
CA ALA A 117 -0.49 -4.77 -10.64
C ALA A 117 -0.90 -6.24 -10.64
N MET A 118 -2.20 -6.50 -10.67
CA MET A 118 -2.75 -7.86 -10.74
C MET A 118 -2.35 -8.57 -12.03
N ALA A 119 -2.46 -7.91 -13.18
CA ALA A 119 -2.04 -8.48 -14.46
C ALA A 119 -0.55 -8.84 -14.49
N LEU A 120 0.29 -7.98 -13.90
CA LEU A 120 1.73 -8.21 -13.81
C LEU A 120 2.07 -9.37 -12.85
N GLY A 121 1.40 -9.44 -11.70
CA GLY A 121 1.53 -10.56 -10.76
C GLY A 121 1.14 -11.90 -11.39
N TYR A 122 0.00 -11.94 -12.07
CA TYR A 122 -0.42 -13.11 -12.84
C TYR A 122 0.63 -13.52 -13.87
N HIS A 123 1.20 -12.56 -14.60
CA HIS A 123 2.24 -12.84 -15.58
C HIS A 123 3.51 -13.43 -14.93
N TYR A 124 3.91 -12.96 -13.75
CA TYR A 124 5.06 -13.50 -13.03
C TYR A 124 4.84 -14.94 -12.58
N ILE A 125 3.63 -15.28 -12.14
CA ILE A 125 3.29 -16.65 -11.75
C ILE A 125 3.26 -17.56 -12.98
N ILE A 126 2.52 -17.18 -14.04
CA ILE A 126 2.33 -18.06 -15.21
C ILE A 126 3.62 -18.28 -16.02
N SER A 127 4.57 -17.33 -15.96
CA SER A 127 5.89 -17.47 -16.58
C SER A 127 6.89 -18.27 -15.73
N GLY A 128 6.53 -18.67 -14.51
CA GLY A 128 7.42 -19.34 -13.57
C GLY A 128 8.46 -18.42 -12.94
N LYS A 129 8.36 -17.10 -13.13
CA LYS A 129 9.27 -16.12 -12.52
C LYS A 129 9.10 -16.03 -11.01
N CYS A 130 7.88 -16.24 -10.50
CA CYS A 130 7.55 -16.27 -9.07
C CYS A 130 6.60 -17.42 -8.79
N GLU A 131 6.65 -17.95 -7.56
CA GLU A 131 5.70 -19.01 -7.12
C GLU A 131 4.35 -18.41 -6.74
N ASP A 132 4.39 -17.24 -6.09
CA ASP A 132 3.25 -16.55 -5.52
C ASP A 132 3.39 -15.04 -5.81
N ALA A 133 2.30 -14.29 -5.65
CA ALA A 133 2.33 -12.83 -5.71
C ALA A 133 1.32 -12.22 -4.73
N ILE A 134 1.78 -11.23 -3.95
CA ILE A 134 0.93 -10.36 -3.14
C ILE A 134 0.67 -9.09 -3.95
N ILE A 135 -0.61 -8.86 -4.24
CA ILE A 135 -1.08 -7.69 -4.99
C ILE A 135 -1.94 -6.85 -4.05
N GLY A 136 -1.57 -5.60 -3.88
CA GLY A 136 -2.27 -4.67 -3.01
C GLY A 136 -2.45 -3.31 -3.65
N ALA A 137 -3.33 -2.50 -3.08
CA ALA A 137 -3.48 -1.11 -3.45
C ALA A 137 -3.84 -0.27 -2.22
N ALA A 138 -3.30 0.95 -2.15
CA ALA A 138 -3.69 1.90 -1.12
C ALA A 138 -3.76 3.31 -1.71
N GLN A 139 -4.83 4.02 -1.36
CA GLN A 139 -5.01 5.43 -1.69
C GLN A 139 -5.79 6.09 -0.55
N LEU A 140 -5.21 7.14 0.03
CA LEU A 140 -5.79 7.92 1.11
C LEU A 140 -5.90 9.38 0.71
N CYS A 141 -7.04 9.99 0.99
CA CYS A 141 -7.27 11.41 0.78
C CYS A 141 -7.33 12.10 2.15
N LEU A 142 -6.19 12.59 2.61
CA LEU A 142 -5.98 13.18 3.94
C LEU A 142 -6.09 14.73 3.92
N ASN A 143 -5.80 15.36 2.79
CA ASN A 143 -5.75 16.80 2.58
C ASN A 143 -6.71 17.19 1.44
N ALA A 144 -7.40 18.31 1.60
CA ALA A 144 -8.33 18.83 0.59
C ALA A 144 -7.66 19.25 -0.72
N THR A 145 -6.34 19.53 -0.72
CA THR A 145 -5.63 20.13 -1.86
C THR A 145 -5.78 19.32 -3.14
N VAL A 146 -5.52 18.01 -3.09
CA VAL A 146 -5.60 17.13 -4.27
C VAL A 146 -7.03 17.05 -4.78
N ASN A 147 -7.99 16.92 -3.86
CA ASN A 147 -9.42 16.92 -4.20
C ASN A 147 -9.83 18.25 -4.85
N LEU A 148 -9.36 19.39 -4.36
CA LEU A 148 -9.65 20.69 -4.98
C LEU A 148 -9.07 20.80 -6.39
N GLN A 149 -7.90 20.21 -6.67
CA GLN A 149 -7.37 20.15 -8.03
C GLN A 149 -8.25 19.29 -8.94
N PHE A 150 -8.68 18.12 -8.47
CA PHE A 150 -9.63 17.28 -9.23
C PHE A 150 -10.97 17.98 -9.44
N ALA A 151 -11.48 18.73 -8.46
CA ALA A 151 -12.68 19.54 -8.62
C ALA A 151 -12.51 20.61 -9.72
N ARG A 152 -11.35 21.28 -9.78
CA ARG A 152 -11.03 22.25 -10.84
C ARG A 152 -10.93 21.63 -12.23
N LEU A 153 -10.60 20.34 -12.33
CA LEU A 153 -10.64 19.58 -13.57
C LEU A 153 -12.06 19.15 -13.97
N GLY A 154 -13.06 19.37 -13.11
CA GLY A 154 -14.46 19.01 -13.39
C GLY A 154 -14.74 17.51 -13.38
N ILE A 155 -13.84 16.69 -12.80
CA ILE A 155 -13.98 15.22 -12.80
C ILE A 155 -14.77 14.68 -11.59
N PHE A 156 -15.05 15.53 -10.60
CA PHE A 156 -15.92 15.16 -9.49
C PHE A 156 -17.38 15.42 -9.82
N ILE A 157 -18.22 14.47 -9.43
CA ILE A 157 -19.66 14.52 -9.59
C ILE A 157 -20.24 15.14 -8.32
N GLU A 158 -21.21 16.05 -8.46
CA GLU A 158 -21.89 16.69 -7.30
C GLU A 158 -22.79 15.72 -6.52
N THR A 159 -23.10 14.55 -7.08
CA THR A 159 -24.00 13.54 -6.50
C THR A 159 -23.36 12.14 -6.46
N ASN A 160 -23.94 11.24 -5.65
CA ASN A 160 -23.47 9.86 -5.51
C ASN A 160 -23.37 9.14 -6.87
N PHE A 161 -22.36 8.28 -7.00
CA PHE A 161 -22.11 7.47 -8.19
C PHE A 161 -23.37 6.65 -8.53
N LYS A 162 -24.00 6.94 -9.67
CA LYS A 162 -25.07 6.09 -10.22
C LYS A 162 -24.41 5.01 -11.05
N ASN A 163 -24.50 3.77 -10.59
CA ASN A 163 -24.14 2.62 -11.41
C ASN A 163 -25.10 2.57 -12.61
N PHE A 164 -24.59 2.77 -13.82
CA PHE A 164 -25.30 2.39 -15.03
C PHE A 164 -25.24 0.86 -15.10
N VAL A 165 -26.32 0.21 -14.69
CA VAL A 165 -26.55 -1.20 -15.03
C VAL A 165 -26.84 -1.22 -16.52
N ILE A 166 -25.92 -1.78 -17.30
CA ILE A 166 -26.11 -2.11 -18.72
C ILE A 166 -26.67 -3.53 -18.79
#